data_AF-A0A918LCQ1-F1
#
_entry.id   AF-A0A918LCQ1-F1
#
_cell.length_a   1.000
_cell.length_b   1.000
_cell.length_c   1.000
_cell.angle_alpha   90.00
_cell.angle_beta   90.00
_cell.angle_gamma   90.00
#
_symmetry.space_group_name_H-M   'P 1'
#
loop_
_entity.id
_entity.type
_entity.pdbx_description
1 polymer ?
#
loop_
_entity_poly.entity_id
_entity_poly.type
_entity_poly.pdbx_seq_one_letter_code
_entity_poly.pdbx_strand_id
1 'polypeptide(L)' 'MAAAVPMAGSAEADQEACVAFLAPHGHVGDVFEQGCAEGETGDLEGCWITLFEAGVEEAVAVEACVLAAAGGPSSA' A
#
# COMPACT_ATOMS: atom_id res chain seq x y z
N MET A 1 20.47 -29.17 10.92
CA MET A 1 19.01 -29.42 10.96
C MET A 1 18.36 -28.08 10.71
N ALA A 2 17.70 -27.96 9.57
CA ALA A 2 17.14 -26.71 9.06
C ALA A 2 15.78 -26.41 9.71
N ALA A 3 15.55 -25.14 10.03
CA ALA A 3 14.28 -24.45 9.82
C ALA A 3 14.56 -22.95 10.06
N ALA A 4 14.99 -22.26 8.99
CA ALA A 4 14.70 -20.83 8.91
C ALA A 4 13.18 -20.74 8.90
N VAL A 5 12.61 -20.13 9.93
CA VAL A 5 11.20 -19.79 9.95
C VAL A 5 11.04 -18.61 8.99
N PRO A 6 10.36 -18.71 7.83
CA PRO A 6 9.69 -17.55 7.31
C PRO A 6 8.53 -17.31 8.28
N MET A 7 8.72 -16.39 9.22
CA MET A 7 7.59 -15.87 9.98
C MET A 7 6.56 -15.38 8.97
N ALA A 8 5.33 -15.85 9.17
CA ALA A 8 4.17 -15.46 8.41
C ALA A 8 4.15 -13.93 8.25
N GLY A 9 4.34 -13.45 7.02
CA GLY A 9 3.95 -12.09 6.65
C GLY A 9 2.44 -12.06 6.72
N SER A 10 1.94 -11.42 7.77
CA SER A 10 0.52 -11.36 8.06
C SER A 10 -0.24 -10.75 6.89
N ALA A 11 -1.39 -11.32 6.57
CA ALA A 11 -2.40 -10.73 5.69
C ALA A 11 -3.11 -9.56 6.41
N GLU A 12 -2.31 -8.61 6.87
CA GLU A 12 -2.70 -7.35 7.48
C GLU A 12 -2.53 -6.28 6.40
N ALA A 13 -3.30 -5.20 6.48
CA ALA A 13 -3.18 -4.07 5.57
C ALA A 13 -1.70 -3.70 5.36
N ASP A 14 -1.27 -3.53 4.11
CA ASP A 14 0.14 -3.64 3.74
C ASP A 14 0.61 -2.32 3.11
N GLN A 15 0.96 -1.36 3.99
CA GLN A 15 1.55 -0.08 3.58
C GLN A 15 2.78 -0.31 2.68
N GLU A 16 3.60 -1.33 3.00
CA GLU A 16 4.79 -1.69 2.23
C GLU A 16 4.42 -2.11 0.79
N ALA A 17 3.35 -2.89 0.58
CA ALA A 17 2.87 -3.25 -0.75
C ALA A 17 2.41 -2.03 -1.56
N CYS A 18 1.72 -1.08 -0.92
CA CYS A 18 1.32 0.17 -1.56
C CYS A 18 2.54 1.01 -1.99
N VAL A 19 3.51 1.20 -1.10
CA VAL A 19 4.74 1.95 -1.40
C VAL A 19 5.56 1.22 -2.48
N ALA A 20 5.65 -0.11 -2.43
CA ALA A 20 6.33 -0.92 -3.44
C ALA A 20 5.65 -0.84 -4.81
N PHE A 21 4.33 -0.71 -4.86
CA PHE A 21 3.58 -0.48 -6.10
C PHE A 21 3.82 0.92 -6.68
N LEU A 22 3.95 1.94 -5.83
CA LEU A 22 4.19 3.33 -6.24
C LEU A 22 5.65 3.58 -6.67
N ALA A 23 6.61 2.86 -6.10
CA ALA A 23 8.03 2.99 -6.41
C ALA A 23 8.41 2.89 -7.92
N PRO A 24 7.94 1.89 -8.70
CA PRO A 24 8.23 1.82 -10.13
C PRO A 24 7.63 2.96 -10.96
N HIS A 25 6.61 3.65 -10.43
CA HIS A 25 6.03 4.85 -11.05
C HIS A 25 6.81 6.13 -10.72
N GLY A 26 7.85 6.04 -9.88
CA GLY A 26 8.64 7.19 -9.42
C GLY A 26 8.00 7.94 -8.26
N HIS A 27 6.94 7.39 -7.67
CA HIS A 27 6.23 7.96 -6.52
C HIS A 27 6.86 7.42 -5.22
N VAL A 28 7.97 8.03 -4.81
CA VAL A 28 8.73 7.65 -3.62
C VAL A 28 8.92 8.87 -2.71
N GLY A 29 8.66 8.70 -1.41
CA GLY A 29 8.82 9.74 -0.39
C GLY A 29 7.70 9.75 0.63
N ASP A 30 7.88 10.55 1.69
CA ASP A 30 7.05 10.53 2.90
C ASP A 30 5.56 10.78 2.63
N VAL A 31 5.22 11.56 1.60
CA VAL A 31 3.83 11.84 1.21
C VAL A 31 3.12 10.57 0.71
N PHE A 32 3.81 9.74 -0.07
CA PHE A 32 3.24 8.50 -0.58
C PHE A 32 3.14 7.44 0.53
N GLU A 33 4.12 7.40 1.42
CA GLU A 33 4.09 6.55 2.62
C GLU A 33 2.92 6.94 3.53
N GLN A 34 2.67 8.24 3.69
CA GLN A 34 1.56 8.77 4.49
C GLN A 34 0.20 8.42 3.86
N GLY A 35 0.04 8.61 2.54
CA GLY A 35 -1.19 8.19 1.84
C GLY A 35 -1.42 6.68 1.94
N CYS A 36 -0.37 5.87 1.75
CA CYS A 36 -0.46 4.42 1.95
C CYS A 36 -0.81 4.03 3.39
N ALA A 37 -0.34 4.78 4.41
CA ALA A 37 -0.71 4.55 5.80
C ALA A 37 -2.19 4.84 6.06
N GLU A 38 -2.76 5.89 5.44
CA GLU A 38 -4.20 6.14 5.50
C GLU A 38 -4.99 4.95 4.92
N GLY A 39 -4.55 4.43 3.77
CA GLY A 39 -5.15 3.26 3.14
C GLY A 39 -5.02 2.00 4.01
N GLU A 40 -3.90 1.82 4.70
CA GLU A 40 -3.67 0.73 5.66
C GLU A 40 -4.72 0.76 6.80
N THR A 41 -5.05 1.96 7.28
CA THR A 41 -6.05 2.14 8.34
C THR A 41 -7.50 1.96 7.84
N GLY A 42 -7.70 1.70 6.55
CA GLY A 42 -8.99 1.59 5.88
C GLY A 42 -9.56 2.93 5.40
N ASP A 43 -8.79 4.01 5.50
CA ASP A 43 -9.17 5.34 5.03
C ASP A 43 -8.78 5.49 3.54
N LEU A 44 -9.60 4.86 2.69
CA LEU A 44 -9.40 4.87 1.23
C LEU A 44 -9.57 6.26 0.62
N GLU A 45 -10.43 7.10 1.20
CA GLU A 45 -10.68 8.45 0.71
C GLU A 45 -9.48 9.37 0.97
N GLY A 46 -8.94 9.39 2.20
CA GLY A 46 -7.73 10.13 2.54
C GLY A 46 -6.52 9.62 1.78
N CYS A 47 -6.35 8.29 1.69
CA CYS A 47 -5.31 7.70 0.84
C CYS A 47 -5.37 8.21 -0.60
N TRP A 48 -6.56 8.18 -1.22
CA TRP A 48 -6.74 8.61 -2.60
C TRP A 48 -6.46 10.12 -2.75
N ILE A 49 -6.98 10.95 -1.84
CA ILE A 49 -6.76 12.40 -1.85
C ILE A 49 -5.26 12.71 -1.72
N THR A 50 -4.58 12.13 -0.73
CA THR A 50 -3.16 12.34 -0.48
C THR A 50 -2.30 11.95 -1.68
N LEU A 51 -2.56 10.78 -2.29
CA LEU A 51 -1.85 10.33 -3.48
C LEU A 51 -2.16 11.20 -4.71
N PHE A 52 -3.43 11.59 -4.89
CA PHE A 52 -3.84 12.44 -6.01
C PHE A 52 -3.23 13.85 -5.92
N GLU A 53 -3.23 14.47 -4.73
CA GLU A 53 -2.57 15.75 -4.49
C GLU A 53 -1.04 15.67 -4.65
N ALA A 54 -0.45 14.50 -4.38
CA ALA A 54 0.96 14.21 -4.64
C ALA A 54 1.29 14.02 -6.15
N GLY A 55 0.28 14.04 -7.02
CA GLY A 55 0.42 13.90 -8.46
C GLY A 55 0.45 12.46 -8.96
N VAL A 56 -0.04 11.50 -8.16
CA VAL A 56 -0.31 10.14 -8.63
C VAL A 56 -1.55 10.16 -9.52
N GLU A 57 -1.50 9.43 -10.63
CA GLU A 57 -2.64 9.29 -11.52
C GLU A 57 -3.81 8.57 -10.82
N GLU A 58 -5.06 8.99 -11.07
CA GLU A 58 -6.24 8.49 -10.34
C GLU A 58 -6.33 6.96 -10.29
N ALA A 59 -6.10 6.28 -11.41
CA ALA A 59 -6.14 4.82 -11.48
C ALA A 59 -5.03 4.16 -10.64
N VAL A 60 -3.83 4.75 -10.63
CA VAL A 60 -2.68 4.26 -9.87
C VAL A 60 -2.89 4.52 -8.37
N ALA A 61 -3.44 5.68 -8.01
CA ALA A 61 -3.77 6.03 -6.63
C ALA A 61 -4.82 5.07 -6.06
N VAL A 62 -5.88 4.79 -6.82
CA VAL A 62 -6.93 3.85 -6.41
C VAL A 62 -6.37 2.43 -6.24
N GLU A 63 -5.57 1.93 -7.17
CA GLU A 63 -4.92 0.62 -7.01
C GLU A 63 -4.00 0.57 -5.79
N ALA A 64 -3.18 1.60 -5.57
CA ALA A 64 -2.29 1.70 -4.43
C ALA A 64 -3.06 1.68 -3.09
N CYS A 65 -4.13 2.47 -3.00
CA CYS A 65 -4.99 2.50 -1.81
C CYS A 65 -5.73 1.19 -1.58
N VAL A 66 -6.22 0.54 -2.65
CA VAL A 66 -6.82 -0.79 -2.56
C VAL A 66 -5.76 -1.80 -2.11
N LEU A 67 -4.53 -1.76 -2.60
CA LEU A 67 -3.45 -2.64 -2.14
C LEU A 67 -3.13 -2.43 -0.66
N ALA A 68 -3.05 -1.16 -0.23
CA ALA A 68 -2.86 -0.80 1.18
C ALA A 68 -3.99 -1.37 2.05
N ALA A 69 -5.24 -1.21 1.64
CA ALA A 69 -6.41 -1.65 2.41
C ALA A 69 -6.73 -3.14 2.28
N ALA A 70 -6.37 -3.78 1.17
CA ALA A 70 -6.81 -5.14 0.83
C ALA A 70 -5.87 -6.24 1.30
N GLY A 71 -4.59 -5.95 1.58
CA GLY A 71 -3.65 -7.01 1.98
C GLY A 71 -3.64 -8.21 1.01
N GLY A 72 -3.67 -7.97 -0.30
CA GLY A 72 -3.47 -8.98 -1.37
C GLY A 72 -4.49 -10.14 -1.50
N PRO A 73 -4.77 -10.65 -2.71
CA PRO A 73 -5.61 -11.84 -2.88
C PRO A 73 -4.81 -13.13 -2.58
N SER A 74 -4.81 -13.58 -1.33
CA SER A 74 -4.60 -15.01 -1.00
C SER A 74 -5.16 -15.36 0.39
N SER A 75 -6.35 -15.98 0.37
CA SER A 75 -6.94 -16.85 1.40
C SER A 75 -7.80 -16.21 2.50
N ALA A 76 -9.07 -15.96 2.15
CA ALA A 76 -10.21 -16.57 2.84
C ALA A 76 -11.24 -17.06 1.80
#